data_AF-A0A969KP03-F1
#
_entry.id   AF-A0A969KP03-F1
#
_cell.length_a   1.000
_cell.length_b   1.000
_cell.length_c   1.000
_cell.angle_alpha   90.00
_cell.angle_beta   90.00
_cell.angle_gamma   90.00
#
_symmetry.space_group_name_H-M   'P 1'
#
loop_
_entity.id
_entity.type
_entity.pdbx_description
1 polymer ?
#
loop_
_entity_poly.entity_id
_entity_poly.type
_entity_poly.pdbx_seq_one_letter_code
_entity_poly.pdbx_strand_id
1 'polypeptide(L)'
;MTESTPASTLVSRFDYPSSRPSDHVEVLHGIEISDPYRWLEATDADHVGAWIAAQNELTYGFLEGIPQRDSIRGRMTELWRYERFGIPIKRGGRYFFTQNDGLQNQDVLFWAESMDEEPRLLLDPNILSAEGTVALMGRSVSRDGRLLAYGLSDSGSDWQIWRVRDVESGQDLSDELRWVKWSAASWTQDNRGFFYSRYDKPESEEAYSAINYGHKLYFHRVGDRQEDDALLFAQPDQKEWLFHGEVTEDGRYLVITVAHGTHREQNILYCDLEAGRNVVELLSEFRADYQFVGNDGENFFFLTDDGAARYRVVSIDIRQPEAHSWREIVAEADSTLQSASLVGDKLIAIYLVDATSQVSVFSSAGSFERTIDLGCIGSVAGFEGSRDDPETFYKLTGFTTPESIYRFDVNSGEQRLLRQPAVDFDPDDFVTRQVWVRSNDGSRAPLYLTHRRDLVLNGETPTYLYGYGGFNIPLTPTFSVSNLVWMERGGIYAHAILRGGGEYGKEWHMAGAKLEKQTSSMTSSPRQS
;
A
#
# COMPACT_ATOMS: atom_id res chain seq x y z
N MET A 1 2.69 50.88 25.32
CA MET A 1 1.74 50.06 26.10
C MET A 1 0.50 49.91 25.25
N THR A 2 0.47 48.85 24.45
CA THR A 2 -0.70 48.42 23.68
C THR A 2 -1.13 47.11 24.31
N GLU A 3 -2.19 47.16 25.11
CA GLU A 3 -2.77 46.01 25.77
C GLU A 3 -3.22 45.00 24.71
N SER A 4 -2.66 43.79 24.79
CA SER A 4 -3.15 42.63 24.08
C SER A 4 -4.48 42.20 24.72
N THR A 5 -5.56 42.34 23.98
CA THR A 5 -6.86 41.78 24.35
C THR A 5 -6.73 40.26 24.45
N PRO A 6 -7.11 39.62 25.57
CA PRO A 6 -7.10 38.16 25.66
C PRO A 6 -8.13 37.60 24.67
N ALA A 7 -7.74 36.56 23.94
CA ALA A 7 -8.66 35.81 23.09
C ALA A 7 -9.76 35.22 23.99
N SER A 8 -10.92 35.87 24.00
CA SER A 8 -12.10 35.39 24.71
C SER A 8 -12.47 34.03 24.13
N THR A 9 -12.28 32.98 24.92
CA THR A 9 -12.78 31.64 24.66
C THR A 9 -14.31 31.73 24.59
N LEU A 10 -14.86 31.85 23.37
CA LEU A 10 -16.28 31.61 23.12
C LEU A 10 -16.51 30.11 23.35
N VAL A 11 -16.72 29.72 24.62
CA VAL A 11 -17.41 28.46 24.91
C VAL A 11 -18.89 28.73 24.63
N SER A 12 -19.25 28.75 23.35
CA SER A 12 -20.66 28.64 22.97
C SER A 12 -21.13 27.28 23.46
N ARG A 13 -22.08 27.28 24.40
CA ARG A 13 -22.76 26.05 24.80
C ARG A 13 -23.53 25.56 23.58
N PHE A 14 -23.06 24.47 22.97
CA PHE A 14 -23.76 23.85 21.85
C PHE A 14 -24.99 23.08 22.35
N ASP A 15 -26.09 23.22 21.63
CA ASP A 15 -27.24 22.35 21.78
C ASP A 15 -27.01 21.09 20.93
N TYR A 16 -26.36 20.09 21.52
CA TYR A 16 -26.05 18.84 20.83
C TYR A 16 -27.33 18.06 20.48
N PRO A 17 -27.39 17.40 19.29
CA PRO A 17 -28.45 16.47 18.97
C PRO A 17 -28.64 15.42 20.07
N SER A 18 -29.89 15.21 20.46
CA SER A 18 -30.23 14.27 21.52
C SER A 18 -29.79 12.86 21.15
N SER A 19 -28.93 12.28 21.97
CA SER A 19 -28.48 10.89 21.86
C SER A 19 -29.08 10.11 23.02
N ARG A 20 -30.30 9.59 22.81
CA ARG A 20 -31.06 8.91 23.87
C ARG A 20 -30.33 7.63 24.31
N PRO A 21 -29.95 7.49 25.59
CA PRO A 21 -29.43 6.22 26.09
C PRO A 21 -30.57 5.18 26.17
N SER A 22 -30.29 3.97 25.74
CA SER A 22 -31.12 2.79 25.99
C SER A 22 -30.72 2.12 27.32
N ASP A 23 -31.51 1.15 27.75
CA ASP A 23 -31.22 0.25 28.87
C ASP A 23 -30.51 -1.04 28.42
N HIS A 24 -29.91 -1.05 27.21
CA HIS A 24 -29.25 -2.24 26.68
C HIS A 24 -28.03 -2.63 27.52
N VAL A 25 -28.04 -3.88 27.97
CA VAL A 25 -26.96 -4.51 28.73
C VAL A 25 -26.74 -5.90 28.16
N GLU A 26 -25.49 -6.22 27.88
CA GLU A 26 -25.05 -7.53 27.43
C GLU A 26 -24.25 -8.21 28.54
N VAL A 27 -24.36 -9.54 28.68
CA VAL A 27 -23.59 -10.31 29.67
C VAL A 27 -22.51 -11.11 28.95
N LEU A 28 -21.28 -10.61 28.99
CA LEU A 28 -20.11 -11.28 28.41
C LEU A 28 -19.24 -11.85 29.53
N HIS A 29 -19.00 -13.16 29.49
CA HIS A 29 -18.21 -13.86 30.52
C HIS A 29 -18.70 -13.65 31.96
N GLY A 30 -20.02 -13.48 32.16
CA GLY A 30 -20.63 -13.23 33.46
C GLY A 30 -20.52 -11.78 33.95
N ILE A 31 -20.04 -10.86 33.11
CA ILE A 31 -19.94 -9.43 33.40
C ILE A 31 -21.03 -8.69 32.61
N GLU A 32 -21.81 -7.86 33.31
CA GLU A 32 -22.76 -6.94 32.67
C GLU A 32 -22.02 -5.77 32.03
N ILE A 33 -22.22 -5.56 30.72
CA ILE A 33 -21.64 -4.48 29.92
C ILE A 33 -22.78 -3.64 29.37
N SER A 34 -22.86 -2.38 29.82
CA SER A 34 -23.85 -1.43 29.31
C SER A 34 -23.42 -0.86 27.97
N ASP A 35 -24.34 -0.88 27.00
CA ASP A 35 -24.16 -0.30 25.68
C ASP A 35 -25.37 0.61 25.36
N PRO A 36 -25.43 1.81 25.97
CA PRO A 36 -26.61 2.66 25.90
C PRO A 36 -26.87 3.22 24.50
N TYR A 37 -25.91 3.08 23.57
CA TYR A 37 -26.01 3.61 22.21
C TYR A 37 -26.06 2.52 21.15
N ARG A 38 -26.31 1.26 21.52
CA ARG A 38 -26.50 0.12 20.62
C ARG A 38 -27.42 0.41 19.42
N TRP A 39 -28.44 1.26 19.60
CA TRP A 39 -29.36 1.63 18.53
C TRP A 39 -28.70 2.39 17.37
N LEU A 40 -27.54 3.04 17.59
CA LEU A 40 -26.78 3.71 16.54
C LEU A 40 -26.07 2.73 15.58
N GLU A 41 -25.99 1.44 15.93
CA GLU A 41 -25.41 0.41 15.04
C GLU A 41 -26.32 0.09 13.84
N ALA A 42 -27.62 0.40 13.91
CA ALA A 42 -28.58 0.19 12.82
C ALA A 42 -28.53 1.34 11.80
N THR A 43 -27.43 1.44 11.04
CA THR A 43 -27.16 2.59 10.14
C THR A 43 -28.15 2.77 9.00
N ASP A 44 -28.95 1.75 8.68
CA ASP A 44 -30.03 1.77 7.69
C ASP A 44 -31.37 2.26 8.26
N ALA A 45 -31.49 2.40 9.57
CA ALA A 45 -32.72 2.83 10.21
C ALA A 45 -32.93 4.36 10.09
N ASP A 46 -34.13 4.77 9.68
CA ASP A 46 -34.50 6.19 9.46
C ASP A 46 -34.11 7.12 10.62
N HIS A 47 -34.28 6.65 11.86
CA HIS A 47 -33.99 7.43 13.06
C HIS A 47 -32.49 7.64 13.31
N VAL A 48 -31.64 6.70 12.89
CA VAL A 48 -30.17 6.86 12.90
C VAL A 48 -29.75 7.82 11.79
N GLY A 49 -30.33 7.69 10.60
CA GLY A 49 -30.12 8.65 9.50
C GLY A 49 -30.46 10.09 9.91
N ALA A 50 -31.59 10.29 10.60
CA ALA A 50 -31.98 11.59 11.13
C ALA A 50 -30.99 12.11 12.20
N TRP A 51 -30.47 11.24 13.07
CA TRP A 51 -29.45 11.60 14.07
C TRP A 51 -28.13 12.02 13.40
N ILE A 52 -27.66 11.28 12.41
CA ILE A 52 -26.44 11.60 11.63
C ILE A 52 -26.60 12.97 10.95
N ALA A 53 -27.74 13.21 10.31
CA ALA A 53 -28.03 14.49 9.66
C ALA A 53 -27.96 15.65 10.66
N ALA A 54 -28.55 15.50 11.86
CA ALA A 54 -28.51 16.53 12.90
C ALA A 54 -27.09 16.76 13.46
N GLN A 55 -26.28 15.71 13.63
CA GLN A 55 -24.88 15.84 14.06
C GLN A 55 -24.04 16.56 13.01
N ASN A 56 -24.26 16.25 11.73
CA ASN A 56 -23.62 16.93 10.61
C ASN A 56 -24.02 18.40 10.56
N GLU A 57 -25.30 18.74 10.72
CA GLU A 57 -25.78 20.12 10.74
C GLU A 57 -25.08 20.94 11.84
N LEU A 58 -25.02 20.42 13.07
CA LEU A 58 -24.29 21.07 14.17
C LEU A 58 -22.81 21.25 13.83
N THR A 59 -22.18 20.19 13.32
CA THR A 59 -20.75 20.18 13.00
C THR A 59 -20.41 21.18 11.89
N TYR A 60 -21.15 21.16 10.78
CA TYR A 60 -20.94 22.11 9.69
C TYR A 60 -21.25 23.53 10.11
N GLY A 61 -22.30 23.77 10.90
CA GLY A 61 -22.60 25.10 11.46
C GLY A 61 -21.45 25.64 12.33
N PHE A 62 -20.81 24.79 13.15
CA PHE A 62 -19.61 25.17 13.89
C PHE A 62 -18.42 25.45 12.98
N LEU A 63 -18.13 24.53 12.06
CA LEU A 63 -16.97 24.61 11.18
C LEU A 63 -17.04 25.82 10.23
N GLU A 64 -18.23 26.16 9.71
CA GLU A 64 -18.49 27.34 8.88
C GLU A 64 -18.24 28.64 9.64
N GLY A 65 -18.40 28.64 10.96
CA GLY A 65 -18.11 29.78 11.82
C GLY A 65 -16.61 30.07 12.00
N ILE A 66 -15.71 29.18 11.57
CA ILE A 66 -14.25 29.34 11.73
C ILE A 66 -13.71 30.31 10.67
N PRO A 67 -13.26 31.52 11.04
CA PRO A 67 -12.89 32.56 10.05
C PRO A 67 -11.73 32.17 9.14
N GLN A 68 -10.84 31.27 9.59
CA GLN A 68 -9.68 30.82 8.84
C GLN A 68 -9.98 29.70 7.84
N ARG A 69 -11.18 29.09 7.87
CA ARG A 69 -11.52 27.90 7.07
C ARG A 69 -11.30 28.13 5.56
N ASP A 70 -11.74 29.27 5.05
CA ASP A 70 -11.61 29.58 3.61
C ASP A 70 -10.17 29.81 3.19
N SER A 71 -9.37 30.47 4.02
CA SER A 71 -7.95 30.68 3.75
C SER A 71 -7.16 29.37 3.81
N ILE A 72 -7.49 28.46 4.72
CA ILE A 72 -6.87 27.13 4.80
C ILE A 72 -7.23 26.32 3.56
N ARG A 73 -8.52 26.27 3.21
CA ARG A 73 -9.01 25.57 2.02
C ARG A 73 -8.36 26.09 0.75
N GLY A 74 -8.29 27.41 0.56
CA GLY A 74 -7.64 28.04 -0.60
C GLY A 74 -6.18 27.62 -0.73
N ARG A 75 -5.40 27.72 0.35
CA ARG A 75 -3.99 27.32 0.34
C ARG A 75 -3.79 25.82 0.07
N MET A 76 -4.63 24.97 0.66
CA MET A 76 -4.60 23.52 0.38
C MET A 76 -4.93 23.23 -1.09
N THR A 77 -5.91 23.92 -1.68
CA THR A 77 -6.26 23.76 -3.11
C THR A 77 -5.11 24.20 -4.02
N GLU A 78 -4.45 25.32 -3.74
CA GLU A 78 -3.27 25.76 -4.49
C GLU A 78 -2.16 24.70 -4.47
N LEU A 79 -1.84 24.19 -3.28
CA LEU A 79 -0.79 23.20 -3.09
C LEU A 79 -1.14 21.79 -3.59
N TRP A 80 -2.41 21.48 -3.85
CA TRP A 80 -2.84 20.20 -4.45
C TRP A 80 -2.79 20.21 -5.98
N ARG A 81 -2.70 21.39 -6.61
CA ARG A 81 -2.63 21.56 -8.06
C ARG A 81 -1.21 21.35 -8.57
N TYR A 82 -0.68 20.14 -8.36
CA TYR A 82 0.58 19.70 -8.94
C TYR A 82 0.42 18.33 -9.58
N GLU A 83 1.24 18.09 -10.60
CA GLU A 83 1.25 16.83 -11.34
C GLU A 83 1.79 15.70 -10.47
N ARG A 84 1.07 14.59 -10.41
CA ARG A 84 1.50 13.35 -9.76
C ARG A 84 1.80 12.31 -10.82
N PHE A 85 2.85 11.53 -10.60
CA PHE A 85 3.34 10.52 -11.53
C PHE A 85 3.50 9.17 -10.82
N GLY A 86 3.03 8.11 -11.46
CA GLY A 86 3.31 6.74 -11.03
C GLY A 86 4.71 6.28 -11.45
N ILE A 87 5.26 5.29 -10.73
CA ILE A 87 6.54 4.67 -11.09
C ILE A 87 6.40 3.99 -12.47
N PRO A 88 7.27 4.30 -13.45
CA PRO A 88 7.24 3.65 -14.75
C PRO A 88 7.54 2.15 -14.66
N ILE A 89 6.82 1.37 -15.47
CA ILE A 89 7.08 -0.04 -15.68
C ILE A 89 7.53 -0.22 -17.13
N LYS A 90 8.65 -0.92 -17.34
CA LYS A 90 9.17 -1.23 -18.67
C LYS A 90 8.71 -2.63 -19.11
N ARG A 91 8.07 -2.72 -20.28
CA ARG A 91 7.64 -3.98 -20.92
C ARG A 91 7.77 -3.86 -22.44
N GLY A 92 8.32 -4.87 -23.10
CA GLY A 92 8.46 -4.90 -24.56
C GLY A 92 9.18 -3.69 -25.17
N GLY A 93 10.12 -3.07 -24.44
CA GLY A 93 10.80 -1.85 -24.87
C GLY A 93 9.96 -0.56 -24.76
N ARG A 94 8.78 -0.62 -24.15
CA ARG A 94 7.89 0.53 -23.87
C ARG A 94 7.80 0.80 -22.37
N TYR A 95 7.43 2.02 -22.01
CA TYR A 95 7.23 2.46 -20.63
C TYR A 95 5.75 2.72 -20.38
N PHE A 96 5.24 2.28 -19.24
CA PHE A 96 3.84 2.42 -18.83
C PHE A 96 3.79 3.07 -17.44
N PHE A 97 3.03 4.14 -17.30
CA PHE A 97 2.94 4.89 -16.05
C PHE A 97 1.62 5.64 -15.94
N THR A 98 1.25 6.00 -14.72
CA THR A 98 0.09 6.86 -14.47
C THR A 98 0.51 8.32 -14.33
N GLN A 99 -0.39 9.24 -14.69
CA GLN A 99 -0.25 10.67 -14.43
C GLN A 99 -1.58 11.23 -13.92
N ASN A 100 -1.51 12.29 -13.12
CA ASN A 100 -2.67 13.02 -12.62
C ASN A 100 -2.31 14.51 -12.56
N ASP A 101 -3.15 15.37 -13.14
CA ASP A 101 -2.92 16.83 -13.17
C ASP A 101 -3.08 17.52 -11.80
N GLY A 102 -3.47 16.76 -10.77
CA GLY A 102 -3.71 17.20 -9.40
C GLY A 102 -5.19 17.15 -9.01
N LEU A 103 -6.10 17.41 -9.95
CA LEU A 103 -7.54 17.54 -9.69
C LEU A 103 -8.40 16.44 -10.32
N GLN A 104 -7.83 15.61 -11.20
CA GLN A 104 -8.50 14.42 -11.70
C GLN A 104 -8.86 13.46 -10.56
N ASN A 105 -10.09 12.93 -10.61
CA ASN A 105 -10.61 11.99 -9.61
C ASN A 105 -9.81 10.68 -9.59
N GLN A 106 -9.36 10.23 -10.75
CA GLN A 106 -8.58 9.02 -10.96
C GLN A 106 -7.35 9.31 -11.80
N ASP A 107 -6.24 8.63 -11.50
CA ASP A 107 -5.03 8.73 -12.31
C ASP A 107 -5.25 8.15 -13.71
N VAL A 108 -4.66 8.80 -14.72
CA VAL A 108 -4.76 8.40 -16.12
C VAL A 108 -3.54 7.58 -16.51
N LEU A 109 -3.76 6.47 -17.23
CA LEU A 109 -2.71 5.57 -17.66
C LEU A 109 -2.19 5.95 -19.05
N PHE A 110 -0.87 6.03 -19.17
CA PHE A 110 -0.14 6.39 -20.37
C PHE A 110 0.91 5.34 -20.74
N TRP A 111 1.37 5.39 -21.98
CA TRP A 111 2.57 4.67 -22.43
C TRP A 111 3.46 5.52 -23.35
N ALA A 112 4.76 5.21 -23.41
CA ALA A 112 5.73 5.86 -24.29
C ALA A 112 6.80 4.88 -24.79
N GLU A 113 7.38 5.15 -25.97
CA GLU A 113 8.52 4.38 -26.50
C GLU A 113 9.82 4.74 -25.78
N SER A 114 9.93 5.97 -25.26
CA SER A 114 10.99 6.40 -24.36
C SER A 114 10.47 7.37 -23.28
N MET A 115 11.19 7.50 -22.17
CA MET A 115 10.84 8.43 -21.09
C MET A 115 11.06 9.90 -21.43
N ASP A 116 11.77 10.19 -22.54
CA ASP A 116 12.04 11.54 -23.03
C ASP A 116 11.04 11.97 -24.14
N GLU A 117 10.12 11.10 -24.54
CA GLU A 117 9.07 11.36 -25.54
C GLU A 117 7.72 11.72 -24.90
N GLU A 118 6.86 12.36 -25.69
CA GLU A 118 5.49 12.66 -25.28
C GLU A 118 4.68 11.37 -25.11
N PRO A 119 4.05 11.13 -23.95
CA PRO A 119 3.27 9.92 -23.74
C PRO A 119 1.99 9.88 -24.58
N ARG A 120 1.59 8.66 -24.93
CA ARG A 120 0.30 8.37 -25.55
C ARG A 120 -0.68 7.89 -24.49
N LEU A 121 -1.91 8.42 -24.55
CA LEU A 121 -3.00 7.99 -23.67
C LEU A 121 -3.29 6.50 -23.90
N LEU A 122 -3.29 5.71 -22.82
CA LEU A 122 -3.66 4.30 -22.87
C LEU A 122 -5.08 4.08 -22.34
N LEU A 123 -5.39 4.63 -21.16
CA LEU A 123 -6.70 4.49 -20.52
C LEU A 123 -6.95 5.67 -19.58
N ASP A 124 -8.06 6.36 -19.76
CA ASP A 124 -8.55 7.38 -18.83
C ASP A 124 -9.75 6.83 -18.05
N PRO A 125 -9.61 6.51 -16.76
CA PRO A 125 -10.72 6.03 -15.95
C PRO A 125 -11.84 7.06 -15.77
N ASN A 126 -11.53 8.36 -15.84
CA ASN A 126 -12.47 9.44 -15.58
C ASN A 126 -13.58 9.56 -16.63
N ILE A 127 -13.41 8.92 -17.80
CA ILE A 127 -14.40 8.91 -18.89
C ILE A 127 -15.17 7.58 -18.99
N LEU A 128 -14.91 6.61 -18.11
CA LEU A 128 -15.54 5.28 -18.17
C LEU A 128 -16.98 5.26 -17.67
N SER A 129 -17.38 6.24 -16.85
CA SER A 129 -18.75 6.41 -16.37
C SER A 129 -19.10 7.89 -16.31
N ALA A 130 -20.30 8.26 -16.74
CA ALA A 130 -20.74 9.66 -16.71
C ALA A 130 -20.83 10.19 -15.26
N GLU A 131 -21.12 9.29 -14.32
CA GLU A 131 -21.26 9.56 -12.88
C GLU A 131 -19.93 9.50 -12.12
N GLY A 132 -18.83 9.06 -12.76
CA GLY A 132 -17.52 8.91 -12.13
C GLY A 132 -17.42 7.81 -11.07
N THR A 133 -18.35 6.85 -11.06
CA THR A 133 -18.39 5.76 -10.06
C THR A 133 -17.50 4.57 -10.38
N VAL A 134 -16.98 4.49 -11.62
CA VAL A 134 -16.09 3.41 -12.04
C VAL A 134 -14.64 3.75 -11.75
N ALA A 135 -13.97 2.87 -10.99
CA ALA A 135 -12.56 3.00 -10.63
C ALA A 135 -11.70 1.92 -11.30
N LEU A 136 -10.49 2.30 -11.71
CA LEU A 136 -9.45 1.35 -12.14
C LEU A 136 -8.82 0.70 -10.90
N MET A 137 -9.01 -0.61 -10.74
CA MET A 137 -8.56 -1.35 -9.56
C MET A 137 -7.26 -2.12 -9.77
N GLY A 138 -6.99 -2.54 -11.02
CA GLY A 138 -5.82 -3.35 -11.35
C GLY A 138 -5.39 -3.15 -12.79
N ARG A 139 -4.10 -3.31 -13.05
CA ARG A 139 -3.50 -3.26 -14.39
C ARG A 139 -2.34 -4.24 -14.49
N SER A 140 -2.21 -4.90 -15.62
CA SER A 140 -1.10 -5.81 -15.92
C SER A 140 -0.81 -5.77 -17.42
N VAL A 141 0.40 -5.36 -17.77
CA VAL A 141 0.84 -5.23 -19.17
C VAL A 141 1.52 -6.54 -19.59
N SER A 142 1.22 -7.02 -20.78
CA SER A 142 1.86 -8.20 -21.36
C SER A 142 3.37 -7.99 -21.48
N ARG A 143 4.15 -9.07 -21.51
CA ARG A 143 5.61 -9.00 -21.48
C ARG A 143 6.19 -8.30 -22.71
N ASP A 144 5.52 -8.43 -23.84
CA ASP A 144 5.84 -7.73 -25.09
C ASP A 144 5.29 -6.29 -25.18
N GLY A 145 4.61 -5.79 -24.14
CA GLY A 145 4.10 -4.42 -24.08
C GLY A 145 2.95 -4.13 -25.05
N ARG A 146 2.28 -5.15 -25.59
CA ARG A 146 1.23 -4.99 -26.62
C ARG A 146 -0.18 -5.02 -26.07
N LEU A 147 -0.41 -5.70 -24.96
CA LEU A 147 -1.72 -5.87 -24.35
C LEU A 147 -1.73 -5.35 -22.92
N LEU A 148 -2.86 -4.78 -22.51
CA LEU A 148 -3.14 -4.38 -21.15
C LEU A 148 -4.35 -5.19 -20.65
N ALA A 149 -4.17 -6.01 -19.63
CA ALA A 149 -5.27 -6.52 -18.82
C ALA A 149 -5.55 -5.52 -17.71
N TYR A 150 -6.80 -5.10 -17.53
CA TYR A 150 -7.16 -4.13 -16.49
C TYR A 150 -8.51 -4.44 -15.85
N GLY A 151 -8.61 -4.21 -14.55
CA GLY A 151 -9.79 -4.48 -13.73
C GLY A 151 -10.52 -3.19 -13.35
N LEU A 152 -11.83 -3.19 -13.52
CA LEU A 152 -12.72 -2.08 -13.13
C LEU A 152 -13.64 -2.51 -11.99
N SER A 153 -13.84 -1.61 -11.03
CA SER A 153 -14.89 -1.72 -10.01
C SER A 153 -15.91 -0.60 -10.19
N ASP A 154 -17.18 -0.90 -9.97
CA ASP A 154 -18.24 0.08 -9.89
C ASP A 154 -18.61 0.33 -8.42
N SER A 155 -18.73 1.61 -8.06
CA SER A 155 -19.28 2.06 -6.78
C SER A 155 -18.56 1.48 -5.55
N GLY A 156 -17.25 1.25 -5.68
CA GLY A 156 -16.38 0.77 -4.59
C GLY A 156 -16.56 -0.71 -4.24
N SER A 157 -17.20 -1.50 -5.10
CA SER A 157 -17.33 -2.94 -4.92
C SER A 157 -15.98 -3.65 -5.01
N ASP A 158 -15.77 -4.69 -4.19
CA ASP A 158 -14.61 -5.57 -4.36
C ASP A 158 -14.70 -6.44 -5.64
N TRP A 159 -15.90 -6.55 -6.22
CA TRP A 159 -16.11 -7.26 -7.47
C TRP A 159 -15.57 -6.44 -8.64
N GLN A 160 -14.82 -7.11 -9.49
CA GLN A 160 -14.16 -6.50 -10.64
C GLN A 160 -14.59 -7.18 -11.94
N ILE A 161 -14.67 -6.35 -12.99
CA ILE A 161 -14.73 -6.80 -14.38
C ILE A 161 -13.36 -6.53 -14.98
N TRP A 162 -12.68 -7.58 -15.43
CA TRP A 162 -11.41 -7.48 -16.12
C TRP A 162 -11.61 -7.49 -17.63
N ARG A 163 -10.85 -6.65 -18.33
CA ARG A 163 -10.86 -6.52 -19.79
C ARG A 163 -9.44 -6.55 -20.33
N VAL A 164 -9.30 -6.84 -21.63
CA VAL A 164 -8.03 -6.74 -22.36
C VAL A 164 -8.13 -5.61 -23.38
N ARG A 165 -7.09 -4.77 -23.44
CA ARG A 165 -6.95 -3.67 -24.38
C ARG A 165 -5.68 -3.82 -25.20
N ASP A 166 -5.77 -3.57 -26.50
CA ASP A 166 -4.60 -3.41 -27.37
C ASP A 166 -3.96 -2.04 -27.12
N VAL A 167 -2.66 -2.03 -26.81
CA VAL A 167 -1.93 -0.82 -26.41
C VAL A 167 -1.76 0.16 -27.57
N GLU A 168 -1.59 -0.33 -28.80
CA GLU A 168 -1.31 0.52 -29.96
C GLU A 168 -2.56 1.27 -30.42
N SER A 169 -3.68 0.55 -30.57
CA SER A 169 -4.95 1.10 -31.02
C SER A 169 -5.75 1.77 -29.90
N GLY A 170 -5.47 1.42 -28.64
CA GLY A 170 -6.24 1.86 -27.47
C GLY A 170 -7.65 1.25 -27.39
N GLN A 171 -7.94 0.21 -28.18
CA GLN A 171 -9.24 -0.44 -28.24
C GLN A 171 -9.30 -1.67 -27.35
N ASP A 172 -10.44 -1.83 -26.65
CA ASP A 172 -10.73 -3.06 -25.92
C ASP A 172 -10.97 -4.21 -26.90
N LEU A 173 -10.42 -5.38 -26.58
CA LEU A 173 -10.71 -6.64 -27.24
C LEU A 173 -12.06 -7.20 -26.73
N SER A 174 -12.47 -8.36 -27.23
CA SER A 174 -13.73 -9.01 -26.80
C SER A 174 -13.69 -9.61 -25.39
N ASP A 175 -12.52 -9.59 -24.75
CA ASP A 175 -12.29 -10.22 -23.45
C ASP A 175 -13.01 -9.47 -22.33
N GLU A 176 -13.91 -10.19 -21.64
CA GLU A 176 -14.60 -9.70 -20.45
C GLU A 176 -14.67 -10.81 -19.40
N LEU A 177 -14.00 -10.61 -18.27
CA LEU A 177 -13.90 -11.56 -17.18
C LEU A 177 -14.64 -11.01 -15.97
N ARG A 178 -15.70 -11.70 -15.55
CA ARG A 178 -16.54 -11.35 -14.40
C ARG A 178 -16.21 -12.21 -13.18
N TRP A 179 -16.76 -11.82 -12.03
CA TRP A 179 -16.62 -12.52 -10.75
C TRP A 179 -15.18 -12.58 -10.24
N VAL A 180 -14.34 -11.66 -10.73
CA VAL A 180 -12.98 -11.48 -10.28
C VAL A 180 -13.02 -10.66 -9.00
N LYS A 181 -12.37 -11.13 -7.95
CA LYS A 181 -12.22 -10.44 -6.67
C LYS A 181 -10.93 -10.93 -6.04
N TRP A 182 -10.14 -10.02 -5.46
CA TRP A 182 -8.82 -10.32 -4.89
C TRP A 182 -7.91 -11.08 -5.87
N SER A 183 -7.79 -10.58 -7.10
CA SER A 183 -6.93 -11.16 -8.13
C SER A 183 -6.28 -10.09 -8.99
N ALA A 184 -5.15 -10.43 -9.58
CA ALA A 184 -4.54 -9.72 -10.70
C ALA A 184 -4.46 -10.65 -11.93
N ALA A 185 -3.96 -10.12 -13.05
CA ALA A 185 -3.64 -10.90 -14.25
C ALA A 185 -2.13 -11.15 -14.33
N SER A 186 -1.71 -12.42 -14.40
CA SER A 186 -0.31 -12.81 -14.58
C SER A 186 -0.08 -13.43 -15.96
N TRP A 187 0.55 -12.66 -16.85
CA TRP A 187 0.75 -13.02 -18.26
C TRP A 187 1.73 -14.17 -18.47
N THR A 188 1.38 -15.10 -19.37
CA THR A 188 2.31 -16.13 -19.85
C THR A 188 3.42 -15.52 -20.71
N GLN A 189 4.55 -16.23 -20.81
CA GLN A 189 5.71 -15.78 -21.59
C GLN A 189 5.41 -15.53 -23.07
N ASP A 190 4.46 -16.29 -23.64
CA ASP A 190 4.04 -16.16 -25.03
C ASP A 190 2.97 -15.07 -25.25
N ASN A 191 2.56 -14.37 -24.19
CA ASN A 191 1.53 -13.32 -24.20
C ASN A 191 0.16 -13.75 -24.75
N ARG A 192 -0.12 -15.06 -24.81
CA ARG A 192 -1.39 -15.59 -25.34
C ARG A 192 -2.52 -15.61 -24.32
N GLY A 193 -2.21 -15.39 -23.05
CA GLY A 193 -3.17 -15.47 -21.97
C GLY A 193 -2.54 -15.10 -20.64
N PHE A 194 -3.35 -15.15 -19.60
CA PHE A 194 -2.93 -14.86 -18.24
C PHE A 194 -3.68 -15.72 -17.22
N PHE A 195 -3.02 -15.95 -16.09
CA PHE A 195 -3.65 -16.56 -14.92
C PHE A 195 -4.35 -15.50 -14.09
N TYR A 196 -5.52 -15.84 -13.57
CA TYR A 196 -6.32 -15.00 -12.71
C TYR A 196 -7.21 -15.87 -11.82
N SER A 197 -7.69 -15.31 -10.73
CA SER A 197 -8.60 -15.99 -9.81
C SER A 197 -9.97 -15.34 -9.77
N ARG A 198 -10.99 -16.16 -9.50
CA ARG A 198 -12.38 -15.72 -9.40
C ARG A 198 -13.16 -16.60 -8.42
N TYR A 199 -14.34 -16.12 -8.06
CA TYR A 199 -15.37 -16.93 -7.41
C TYR A 199 -16.39 -17.43 -8.43
N ASP A 200 -17.23 -18.38 -7.99
CA ASP A 200 -18.41 -18.74 -8.75
C ASP A 200 -19.38 -17.56 -8.84
N LYS A 201 -20.16 -17.53 -9.93
CA LYS A 201 -21.22 -16.54 -10.10
C LYS A 201 -22.21 -16.62 -8.91
N PRO A 202 -22.51 -15.51 -8.22
CA PRO A 202 -23.51 -15.50 -7.16
C PRO A 202 -24.90 -15.92 -7.69
N GLU A 203 -25.67 -16.67 -6.89
CA GLU A 203 -26.99 -17.18 -7.28
C GLU A 203 -28.09 -16.10 -7.26
N SER A 204 -27.90 -15.00 -6.53
CA SER A 204 -28.82 -13.86 -6.45
C SER A 204 -28.09 -12.53 -6.18
N GLU A 205 -28.80 -11.41 -6.26
CA GLU A 205 -28.26 -10.08 -5.93
C GLU A 205 -27.88 -9.96 -4.44
N GLU A 206 -28.61 -10.59 -3.52
CA GLU A 206 -28.27 -10.60 -2.09
C GLU A 206 -26.95 -11.34 -1.81
N ALA A 207 -26.54 -12.25 -2.69
CA ALA A 207 -25.29 -12.98 -2.57
C ALA A 207 -24.05 -12.12 -2.92
N TYR A 208 -24.22 -10.92 -3.49
CA TYR A 208 -23.10 -10.01 -3.75
C TYR A 208 -22.45 -9.47 -2.47
N SER A 209 -23.24 -9.31 -1.40
CA SER A 209 -22.80 -8.86 -0.08
C SER A 209 -22.48 -10.01 0.90
N ALA A 210 -22.69 -11.26 0.50
CA ALA A 210 -22.38 -12.42 1.32
C ALA A 210 -20.87 -12.72 1.33
N ILE A 211 -20.40 -13.42 2.37
CA ILE A 211 -19.02 -13.92 2.41
C ILE A 211 -18.80 -14.88 1.22
N ASN A 212 -17.76 -14.61 0.43
CA ASN A 212 -17.42 -15.39 -0.76
C ASN A 212 -16.49 -16.54 -0.37
N TYR A 213 -16.82 -17.76 -0.78
CA TYR A 213 -16.04 -18.96 -0.50
C TYR A 213 -15.68 -19.69 -1.80
N GLY A 214 -14.61 -20.48 -1.77
CA GLY A 214 -14.19 -21.30 -2.89
C GLY A 214 -13.55 -20.47 -4.01
N HIS A 215 -12.52 -19.69 -3.66
CA HIS A 215 -11.70 -19.00 -4.65
C HIS A 215 -11.03 -20.02 -5.58
N LYS A 216 -10.90 -19.71 -6.87
CA LYS A 216 -10.40 -20.65 -7.89
C LYS A 216 -9.46 -19.94 -8.84
N LEU A 217 -8.35 -20.59 -9.17
CA LEU A 217 -7.34 -20.10 -10.10
C LEU A 217 -7.61 -20.65 -11.51
N TYR A 218 -7.77 -19.76 -12.47
CA TYR A 218 -8.07 -20.03 -13.87
C TYR A 218 -6.97 -19.52 -14.80
N PHE A 219 -6.95 -20.06 -16.02
CA PHE A 219 -6.21 -19.51 -17.14
C PHE A 219 -7.18 -18.99 -18.20
N HIS A 220 -7.03 -17.73 -18.58
CA HIS A 220 -7.75 -17.11 -19.67
C HIS A 220 -6.85 -16.98 -20.90
N ARG A 221 -7.35 -17.41 -22.07
CA ARG A 221 -6.70 -17.17 -23.36
C ARG A 221 -7.32 -15.94 -24.01
N VAL A 222 -6.48 -14.99 -24.43
CA VAL A 222 -6.94 -13.76 -25.08
C VAL A 222 -7.73 -14.08 -26.35
N GLY A 223 -8.90 -13.48 -26.46
CA GLY A 223 -9.88 -13.66 -27.53
C GLY A 223 -10.96 -14.69 -27.24
N ASP A 224 -10.80 -15.55 -26.23
CA ASP A 224 -11.77 -16.60 -25.89
C ASP A 224 -12.88 -16.06 -24.97
N ARG A 225 -13.99 -16.80 -24.85
CA ARG A 225 -15.04 -16.47 -23.88
C ARG A 225 -14.61 -16.93 -22.49
N GLN A 226 -14.94 -16.16 -21.46
CA GLN A 226 -14.60 -16.51 -20.07
C GLN A 226 -15.11 -17.91 -19.63
N GLU A 227 -16.21 -18.38 -20.20
CA GLU A 227 -16.76 -19.72 -19.91
C GLU A 227 -15.88 -20.88 -20.42
N ASP A 228 -14.97 -20.61 -21.35
CA ASP A 228 -14.01 -21.56 -21.89
C ASP A 228 -12.68 -21.57 -21.09
N ASP A 229 -12.54 -20.69 -20.09
CA ASP A 229 -11.33 -20.57 -19.28
C ASP A 229 -11.05 -21.88 -18.52
N ALA A 230 -9.80 -22.34 -18.62
CA ALA A 230 -9.38 -23.57 -17.98
C ALA A 230 -9.21 -23.37 -16.46
N LEU A 231 -9.92 -24.16 -15.66
CA LEU A 231 -9.67 -24.24 -14.22
C LEU A 231 -8.30 -24.91 -14.00
N LEU A 232 -7.37 -24.18 -13.38
CA LEU A 232 -6.06 -24.71 -13.03
C LEU A 232 -6.08 -25.33 -11.63
N PHE A 233 -6.61 -24.60 -10.64
CA PHE A 233 -6.55 -25.03 -9.25
C PHE A 233 -7.76 -24.57 -8.43
N ALA A 234 -8.23 -25.45 -7.56
CA ALA A 234 -9.25 -25.20 -6.56
C ALA A 234 -9.03 -26.15 -5.38
N GLN A 235 -9.36 -25.72 -4.16
CA GLN A 235 -9.32 -26.57 -2.96
C GLN A 235 -10.65 -26.48 -2.21
N PRO A 236 -11.68 -27.25 -2.62
CA PRO A 236 -13.04 -27.15 -2.04
C PRO A 236 -13.09 -27.40 -0.53
N ASP A 237 -12.24 -28.28 -0.02
CA ASP A 237 -12.15 -28.60 1.41
C ASP A 237 -11.57 -27.45 2.24
N GLN A 238 -10.91 -26.48 1.59
CA GLN A 238 -10.34 -25.27 2.20
C GLN A 238 -10.98 -24.02 1.61
N LYS A 239 -12.30 -23.93 1.78
CA LYS A 239 -13.15 -22.92 1.13
C LYS A 239 -12.81 -21.45 1.43
N GLU A 240 -11.99 -21.17 2.44
CA GLU A 240 -11.54 -19.83 2.86
C GLU A 240 -10.19 -19.42 2.27
N TRP A 241 -9.51 -20.33 1.57
CA TRP A 241 -8.22 -20.04 0.96
C TRP A 241 -8.37 -19.16 -0.27
N LEU A 242 -7.45 -18.22 -0.39
CA LEU A 242 -7.28 -17.34 -1.54
C LEU A 242 -6.04 -17.79 -2.32
N PHE A 243 -6.03 -17.57 -3.63
CA PHE A 243 -5.02 -18.10 -4.56
C PHE A 243 -4.55 -16.98 -5.46
N HIS A 244 -3.27 -16.67 -5.43
CA HIS A 244 -2.65 -15.65 -6.29
C HIS A 244 -1.55 -16.30 -7.10
N GLY A 245 -1.71 -16.32 -8.42
CA GLY A 245 -0.75 -16.91 -9.35
C GLY A 245 0.19 -15.85 -9.94
N GLU A 246 1.48 -16.11 -9.92
CA GLU A 246 2.52 -15.29 -10.55
C GLU A 246 3.41 -16.16 -11.45
N VAL A 247 3.43 -15.86 -12.75
CA VAL A 247 4.30 -16.54 -13.73
C VAL A 247 5.73 -16.05 -13.56
N THR A 248 6.67 -16.96 -13.40
CA THR A 248 8.09 -16.66 -13.24
C THR A 248 8.66 -15.93 -14.44
N GLU A 249 9.77 -15.23 -14.26
CA GLU A 249 10.34 -14.40 -15.32
C GLU A 249 10.75 -15.23 -16.55
N ASP A 250 11.29 -16.42 -16.33
CA ASP A 250 11.62 -17.40 -17.38
C ASP A 250 10.38 -18.04 -18.04
N GLY A 251 9.18 -17.81 -17.51
CA GLY A 251 7.93 -18.33 -18.03
C GLY A 251 7.64 -19.79 -17.72
N ARG A 252 8.56 -20.49 -17.03
CA ARG A 252 8.47 -21.94 -16.84
C ARG A 252 7.52 -22.33 -15.72
N TYR A 253 7.42 -21.52 -14.67
CA TYR A 253 6.61 -21.84 -13.50
C TYR A 253 5.51 -20.82 -13.27
N LEU A 254 4.41 -21.28 -12.68
CA LEU A 254 3.44 -20.43 -12.00
C LEU A 254 3.61 -20.67 -10.50
N VAL A 255 4.07 -19.67 -9.77
CA VAL A 255 4.10 -19.68 -8.29
C VAL A 255 2.71 -19.28 -7.81
N ILE A 256 2.16 -20.02 -6.86
CA ILE A 256 0.81 -19.80 -6.34
C ILE A 256 0.92 -19.54 -4.84
N THR A 257 0.71 -18.29 -4.46
CA THR A 257 0.61 -17.88 -3.06
C THR A 257 -0.80 -18.15 -2.56
N VAL A 258 -0.88 -18.91 -1.47
CA VAL A 258 -2.14 -19.25 -0.80
C VAL A 258 -2.23 -18.43 0.48
N ALA A 259 -3.27 -17.60 0.58
CA ALA A 259 -3.56 -16.81 1.76
C ALA A 259 -4.82 -17.34 2.48
N HIS A 260 -4.85 -17.17 3.80
CA HIS A 260 -6.04 -17.44 4.62
C HIS A 260 -6.55 -16.12 5.20
N GLY A 261 -7.60 -15.55 4.60
CA GLY A 261 -8.09 -14.22 4.98
C GLY A 261 -7.00 -13.15 4.90
N THR A 262 -6.78 -12.42 5.99
CA THR A 262 -5.75 -11.35 6.10
C THR A 262 -4.53 -11.79 6.90
N HIS A 263 -4.40 -13.09 7.20
CA HIS A 263 -3.21 -13.62 7.84
C HIS A 263 -1.97 -13.39 6.95
N ARG A 264 -0.84 -13.06 7.58
CA ARG A 264 0.42 -12.82 6.86
C ARG A 264 1.12 -14.11 6.51
N GLU A 265 0.93 -15.13 7.34
CA GLU A 265 1.46 -16.45 7.08
C GLU A 265 0.81 -17.02 5.83
N GLN A 266 1.61 -17.64 4.96
CA GLN A 266 1.19 -18.09 3.63
C GLN A 266 1.67 -19.52 3.37
N ASN A 267 0.92 -20.22 2.53
CA ASN A 267 1.36 -21.45 1.88
C ASN A 267 1.81 -21.13 0.45
N ILE A 268 2.85 -21.79 -0.03
CA ILE A 268 3.35 -21.61 -1.40
C ILE A 268 3.21 -22.93 -2.17
N LEU A 269 2.53 -22.86 -3.30
CA LEU A 269 2.45 -23.93 -4.30
C LEU A 269 3.15 -23.46 -5.57
N TYR A 270 3.41 -24.38 -6.49
CA TYR A 270 3.85 -24.02 -7.83
C TYR A 270 3.36 -25.02 -8.86
N CYS A 271 3.44 -24.62 -10.12
CA CYS A 271 3.05 -25.44 -11.27
C CYS A 271 4.11 -25.28 -12.36
N ASP A 272 4.70 -26.38 -12.83
CA ASP A 272 5.58 -26.39 -14.00
C ASP A 272 4.73 -26.35 -15.27
N LEU A 273 4.78 -25.22 -15.97
CA LEU A 273 3.96 -24.92 -17.15
C LEU A 273 4.42 -25.68 -18.40
N GLU A 274 5.63 -26.25 -18.38
CA GLU A 274 6.19 -27.06 -19.45
C GLU A 274 6.01 -28.57 -19.18
N ALA A 275 6.00 -29.00 -17.91
CA ALA A 275 5.96 -30.39 -17.49
C ALA A 275 4.57 -30.94 -17.09
N GLY A 276 3.51 -30.46 -17.74
CA GLY A 276 2.17 -31.04 -17.61
C GLY A 276 1.22 -30.35 -16.60
N ARG A 277 1.60 -29.18 -16.08
CA ARG A 277 0.74 -28.27 -15.30
C ARG A 277 0.11 -28.84 -14.02
N ASN A 278 0.79 -29.77 -13.36
CA ASN A 278 0.37 -30.23 -12.04
C ASN A 278 0.79 -29.22 -10.97
N VAL A 279 -0.13 -28.90 -10.05
CA VAL A 279 0.15 -28.05 -8.89
C VAL A 279 0.80 -28.89 -7.79
N VAL A 280 1.91 -28.41 -7.25
CA VAL A 280 2.73 -29.06 -6.22
C VAL A 280 2.88 -28.12 -5.03
N GLU A 281 2.76 -28.65 -3.81
CA GLU A 281 3.04 -27.89 -2.59
C GLU A 281 4.56 -27.70 -2.43
N LEU A 282 5.02 -26.44 -2.33
CA LEU A 282 6.41 -26.11 -2.05
C LEU A 282 6.62 -25.87 -0.55
N LEU A 283 5.78 -25.01 0.03
CA LEU A 283 5.74 -24.65 1.45
C LEU A 283 4.31 -24.83 1.95
N SER A 284 4.04 -25.94 2.65
CA SER A 284 2.68 -26.38 2.98
C SER A 284 2.17 -25.92 4.35
N GLU A 285 2.96 -25.17 5.10
CA GLU A 285 2.62 -24.68 6.44
C GLU A 285 2.49 -23.16 6.50
N PHE A 286 1.36 -22.66 7.01
CA PHE A 286 1.10 -21.25 7.30
C PHE A 286 1.89 -20.82 8.56
N ARG A 287 3.22 -20.83 8.48
CA ARG A 287 4.11 -20.53 9.61
C ARG A 287 4.84 -19.20 9.53
N ALA A 288 4.97 -18.65 8.33
CA ALA A 288 5.73 -17.44 8.04
C ALA A 288 5.18 -16.74 6.79
N ASP A 289 5.55 -15.47 6.64
CA ASP A 289 5.32 -14.69 5.42
C ASP A 289 6.35 -15.10 4.36
N TYR A 290 5.93 -15.31 3.11
CA TYR A 290 6.79 -15.72 2.00
C TYR A 290 6.45 -14.92 0.74
N GLN A 291 7.25 -13.89 0.47
CA GLN A 291 7.06 -13.05 -0.71
C GLN A 291 8.01 -13.51 -1.80
N PHE A 292 7.46 -13.93 -2.95
CA PHE A 292 8.24 -14.35 -4.10
C PHE A 292 9.02 -13.16 -4.68
N VAL A 293 10.33 -13.32 -4.84
CA VAL A 293 11.24 -12.27 -5.34
C VAL A 293 11.64 -12.55 -6.80
N GLY A 294 11.65 -13.81 -7.20
CA GLY A 294 12.06 -14.24 -8.54
C GLY A 294 12.63 -15.65 -8.53
N ASN A 295 13.18 -16.10 -9.66
CA ASN A 295 13.81 -17.41 -9.76
C ASN A 295 15.09 -17.44 -10.62
N ASP A 296 15.89 -18.47 -10.38
CA ASP A 296 16.98 -18.91 -11.24
C ASP A 296 16.79 -20.39 -11.58
N GLY A 297 16.04 -20.64 -12.65
CA GLY A 297 15.54 -21.96 -12.99
C GLY A 297 14.72 -22.55 -11.84
N GLU A 298 15.20 -23.64 -11.27
CA GLU A 298 14.56 -24.39 -10.18
C GLU A 298 14.81 -23.79 -8.79
N ASN A 299 15.58 -22.71 -8.68
CA ASN A 299 15.83 -22.01 -7.42
C ASN A 299 14.90 -20.81 -7.30
N PHE A 300 13.98 -20.85 -6.34
CA PHE A 300 13.05 -19.75 -6.07
C PHE A 300 13.59 -18.89 -4.94
N PHE A 301 13.55 -17.57 -5.12
CA PHE A 301 13.97 -16.60 -4.12
C PHE A 301 12.75 -16.07 -3.38
N PHE A 302 12.81 -16.08 -2.05
CA PHE A 302 11.75 -15.57 -1.18
C PHE A 302 12.31 -14.60 -0.15
N LEU A 303 11.60 -13.49 0.05
CA LEU A 303 11.70 -12.66 1.24
C LEU A 303 10.79 -13.26 2.31
N THR A 304 11.32 -13.56 3.50
CA THR A 304 10.56 -14.27 4.55
C THR A 304 10.97 -13.89 5.97
N ASP A 305 10.01 -13.96 6.90
CA ASP A 305 10.26 -13.86 8.35
C ASP A 305 10.49 -15.22 9.04
N ASP A 306 10.57 -16.33 8.27
CA ASP A 306 10.83 -17.66 8.81
C ASP A 306 12.22 -17.75 9.44
N GLY A 307 12.25 -17.84 10.76
CA GLY A 307 13.47 -17.84 11.57
C GLY A 307 14.22 -16.49 11.57
N ALA A 308 13.59 -15.41 11.10
CA ALA A 308 14.20 -14.08 10.97
C ALA A 308 13.15 -12.97 11.21
N ALA A 309 13.04 -12.46 12.44
CA ALA A 309 12.01 -11.49 12.83
C ALA A 309 12.04 -10.15 12.06
N ARG A 310 13.18 -9.81 11.48
CA ARG A 310 13.44 -8.62 10.64
C ARG A 310 13.58 -8.97 9.16
N TYR A 311 13.11 -10.16 8.77
CA TYR A 311 13.14 -10.73 7.44
C TYR A 311 14.55 -11.02 6.90
N ARG A 312 14.60 -11.95 5.95
CA ARG A 312 15.78 -12.35 5.18
C ARG A 312 15.39 -12.77 3.77
N VAL A 313 16.35 -12.87 2.85
CA VAL A 313 16.14 -13.48 1.53
C VAL A 313 16.75 -14.86 1.50
N VAL A 314 15.96 -15.87 1.15
CA VAL A 314 16.39 -17.26 0.99
C VAL A 314 16.19 -17.72 -0.44
N SER A 315 16.98 -18.70 -0.86
CA SER A 315 16.86 -19.43 -2.12
C SER A 315 16.50 -20.88 -1.81
N ILE A 316 15.41 -21.36 -2.41
CA ILE A 316 14.85 -22.69 -2.22
C ILE A 316 14.93 -23.44 -3.55
N ASP A 317 15.69 -24.54 -3.59
CA ASP A 317 15.63 -25.48 -4.70
C ASP A 317 14.33 -26.28 -4.60
N ILE A 318 13.43 -26.14 -5.58
CA ILE A 318 12.11 -26.80 -5.55
C ILE A 318 12.19 -28.33 -5.54
N ARG A 319 13.37 -28.91 -5.84
CA ARG A 319 13.62 -30.36 -5.79
C ARG A 319 14.08 -30.82 -4.41
N GLN A 320 14.49 -29.90 -3.54
CA GLN A 320 14.94 -30.13 -2.17
C GLN A 320 14.40 -29.01 -1.25
N PRO A 321 13.07 -28.90 -1.09
CA PRO A 321 12.44 -27.74 -0.49
C PRO A 321 12.51 -27.71 1.04
N GLU A 322 13.13 -28.70 1.68
CA GLU A 322 13.22 -28.77 3.13
C GLU A 322 14.02 -27.60 3.71
N ALA A 323 13.57 -27.03 4.83
CA ALA A 323 14.14 -25.81 5.42
C ALA A 323 15.65 -25.89 5.70
N HIS A 324 16.19 -27.07 6.01
CA HIS A 324 17.63 -27.26 6.23
C HIS A 324 18.48 -27.19 4.95
N SER A 325 17.84 -27.28 3.78
CA SER A 325 18.47 -27.20 2.46
C SER A 325 18.42 -25.79 1.88
N TRP A 326 17.67 -24.88 2.51
CA TRP A 326 17.56 -23.50 2.04
C TRP A 326 18.91 -22.79 2.12
N ARG A 327 19.23 -22.03 1.07
CA ARG A 327 20.41 -21.18 1.05
C ARG A 327 20.01 -19.77 1.44
N GLU A 328 20.60 -19.26 2.50
CA GLU A 328 20.46 -17.84 2.84
C GLU A 328 21.25 -16.98 1.84
N ILE A 329 20.55 -16.04 1.21
CA ILE A 329 21.12 -15.12 0.21
C ILE A 329 21.41 -13.77 0.85
N VAL A 330 20.42 -13.22 1.55
CA VAL A 330 20.59 -12.01 2.36
C VAL A 330 20.16 -12.35 3.77
N ALA A 331 21.10 -12.38 4.71
CA ALA A 331 20.83 -12.69 6.11
C ALA A 331 19.99 -11.59 6.78
N GLU A 332 19.35 -11.95 7.89
CA GLU A 332 18.70 -10.99 8.78
C GLU A 332 19.72 -9.95 9.27
N ALA A 333 19.30 -8.68 9.32
CA ALA A 333 20.10 -7.56 9.81
C ALA A 333 19.42 -6.89 11.02
N ASP A 334 20.11 -5.95 11.67
CA ASP A 334 19.54 -5.15 12.76
C ASP A 334 18.36 -4.28 12.30
N SER A 335 18.30 -3.96 10.99
CA SER A 335 17.23 -3.21 10.34
C SER A 335 16.22 -4.14 9.66
N THR A 336 14.95 -3.76 9.67
CA THR A 336 13.88 -4.57 9.06
C THR A 336 14.00 -4.52 7.54
N LEU A 337 14.16 -5.67 6.89
CA LEU A 337 14.09 -5.78 5.43
C LEU A 337 12.62 -5.70 4.99
N GLN A 338 12.25 -4.61 4.32
CA GLN A 338 10.88 -4.29 3.94
C GLN A 338 10.49 -4.91 2.60
N SER A 339 11.41 -4.91 1.63
CA SER A 339 11.20 -5.51 0.32
C SER A 339 12.52 -5.94 -0.31
N ALA A 340 12.43 -6.87 -1.25
CA ALA A 340 13.53 -7.28 -2.11
C ALA A 340 13.02 -7.46 -3.54
N SER A 341 13.80 -7.05 -4.52
CA SER A 341 13.52 -7.26 -5.94
C SER A 341 14.75 -7.79 -6.67
N LEU A 342 14.53 -8.52 -7.76
CA LEU A 342 15.58 -9.05 -8.62
C LEU A 342 15.56 -8.29 -9.96
N VAL A 343 16.58 -7.47 -10.20
CA VAL A 343 16.69 -6.60 -11.39
C VAL A 343 18.11 -6.65 -11.92
N GLY A 344 18.30 -6.83 -13.23
CA GLY A 344 19.62 -6.88 -13.87
C GLY A 344 20.58 -7.88 -13.22
N ASP A 345 20.08 -9.07 -12.85
CA ASP A 345 20.78 -10.12 -12.09
C ASP A 345 21.37 -9.66 -10.74
N LYS A 346 20.77 -8.64 -10.12
CA LYS A 346 21.09 -8.14 -8.78
C LYS A 346 19.87 -8.12 -7.89
N LEU A 347 20.11 -8.31 -6.59
CA LEU A 347 19.10 -8.14 -5.56
C LEU A 347 19.15 -6.72 -5.03
N ILE A 348 18.03 -6.01 -5.07
CA ILE A 348 17.86 -4.69 -4.47
C ILE A 348 16.99 -4.87 -3.23
N ALA A 349 17.49 -4.44 -2.08
CA ALA A 349 16.86 -4.61 -0.79
C ALA A 349 16.56 -3.25 -0.17
N ILE A 350 15.30 -3.02 0.23
CA ILE A 350 14.88 -1.81 0.95
C ILE A 350 14.78 -2.16 2.43
N TYR A 351 15.60 -1.53 3.26
CA TYR A 351 15.59 -1.66 4.72
C TYR A 351 14.94 -0.46 5.38
N LEU A 352 14.33 -0.69 6.55
CA LEU A 352 13.92 0.35 7.49
C LEU A 352 15.01 0.52 8.56
N VAL A 353 15.75 1.62 8.45
CA VAL A 353 16.70 2.06 9.46
C VAL A 353 16.04 3.18 10.23
N ASP A 354 15.65 2.94 11.49
CA ASP A 354 14.91 3.91 12.30
C ASP A 354 13.70 4.55 11.57
N ALA A 355 12.92 3.73 10.87
CA ALA A 355 11.74 4.12 10.08
C ALA A 355 12.00 5.01 8.84
N THR A 356 13.25 5.19 8.41
CA THR A 356 13.61 5.75 7.09
C THR A 356 14.11 4.63 6.16
N SER A 357 13.89 4.78 4.86
CA SER A 357 14.39 3.80 3.89
C SER A 357 15.90 3.90 3.72
N GLN A 358 16.55 2.75 3.63
CA GLN A 358 17.91 2.58 3.11
C GLN A 358 17.88 1.50 2.02
N VAL A 359 18.50 1.76 0.88
CA VAL A 359 18.51 0.79 -0.23
C VAL A 359 19.90 0.20 -0.39
N SER A 360 20.00 -1.11 -0.39
CA SER A 360 21.25 -1.84 -0.61
C SER A 360 21.13 -2.76 -1.82
N VAL A 361 22.22 -2.87 -2.59
CA VAL A 361 22.33 -3.73 -3.76
C VAL A 361 23.30 -4.86 -3.44
N PHE A 362 22.88 -6.07 -3.77
CA PHE A 362 23.62 -7.31 -3.63
C PHE A 362 23.72 -8.00 -4.99
N SER A 363 24.72 -8.87 -5.17
CA SER A 363 24.69 -9.82 -6.28
C SER A 363 23.51 -10.80 -6.12
N SER A 364 23.10 -11.48 -7.19
CA SER A 364 22.12 -12.57 -7.12
C SER A 364 22.54 -13.72 -6.17
N ALA A 365 23.84 -13.84 -5.88
CA ALA A 365 24.38 -14.79 -4.90
C ALA A 365 24.43 -14.25 -3.46
N GLY A 366 24.04 -12.99 -3.22
CA GLY A 366 23.92 -12.42 -1.87
C GLY A 366 25.13 -11.62 -1.39
N SER A 367 26.15 -11.42 -2.22
CA SER A 367 27.30 -10.58 -1.83
C SER A 367 26.91 -9.10 -1.88
N PHE A 368 27.07 -8.38 -0.77
CA PHE A 368 26.86 -6.93 -0.72
C PHE A 368 27.74 -6.20 -1.74
N GLU A 369 27.15 -5.27 -2.48
CA GLU A 369 27.87 -4.45 -3.46
C GLU A 369 27.92 -2.97 -3.06
N ARG A 370 26.76 -2.38 -2.70
CA ARG A 370 26.67 -0.96 -2.34
C ARG A 370 25.39 -0.60 -1.60
N THR A 371 25.42 0.54 -0.93
CA THR A 371 24.22 1.24 -0.45
C THR A 371 23.98 2.46 -1.35
N ILE A 372 22.73 2.72 -1.72
CA ILE A 372 22.32 3.88 -2.52
C ILE A 372 22.19 5.09 -1.59
N ASP A 373 22.86 6.19 -1.94
CA ASP A 373 22.65 7.47 -1.26
C ASP A 373 21.38 8.13 -1.80
N LEU A 374 20.37 8.26 -0.93
CA LEU A 374 19.09 8.89 -1.23
C LEU A 374 19.12 10.42 -1.03
N GLY A 375 20.17 10.97 -0.43
CA GLY A 375 20.36 12.40 -0.20
C GLY A 375 19.43 13.04 0.85
N CYS A 376 18.47 12.31 1.42
CA CYS A 376 17.55 12.83 2.44
C CYS A 376 17.02 11.72 3.38
N ILE A 377 16.39 12.15 4.49
CA ILE A 377 15.54 11.28 5.31
C ILE A 377 14.22 11.13 4.57
N GLY A 378 13.85 9.90 4.23
CA GLY A 378 12.74 9.68 3.32
C GLY A 378 12.28 8.23 3.24
N SER A 379 11.25 8.05 2.43
CA SER A 379 10.75 6.75 2.03
C SER A 379 11.03 6.53 0.55
N VAL A 380 11.41 5.31 0.19
CA VAL A 380 11.46 4.86 -1.20
C VAL A 380 10.44 3.76 -1.48
N ALA A 381 9.95 3.73 -2.72
CA ALA A 381 9.17 2.63 -3.27
C ALA A 381 9.57 2.40 -4.73
N GLY A 382 9.33 1.19 -5.25
CA GLY A 382 9.72 0.79 -6.60
C GLY A 382 10.87 -0.21 -6.58
N PHE A 383 11.83 -0.04 -7.49
CA PHE A 383 12.86 -1.02 -7.82
C PHE A 383 12.31 -2.30 -8.46
N GLU A 384 11.14 -2.23 -9.10
CA GLU A 384 10.60 -3.31 -9.90
C GLU A 384 11.26 -3.32 -11.30
N GLY A 385 11.47 -4.50 -11.86
CA GLY A 385 12.15 -4.64 -13.14
C GLY A 385 12.16 -6.08 -13.61
N SER A 386 13.07 -6.39 -14.54
CA SER A 386 13.37 -7.75 -14.97
C SER A 386 14.84 -8.07 -14.68
N ARG A 387 15.15 -9.34 -14.54
CA ARG A 387 16.50 -9.84 -14.31
C ARG A 387 17.41 -9.62 -15.52
N ASP A 388 16.85 -9.52 -16.72
CA ASP A 388 17.60 -9.28 -17.97
C ASP A 388 17.81 -7.79 -18.31
N ASP A 389 17.25 -6.87 -17.53
CA ASP A 389 17.37 -5.43 -17.75
C ASP A 389 17.94 -4.73 -16.50
N PRO A 390 19.08 -4.02 -16.60
CA PRO A 390 19.64 -3.31 -15.45
C PRO A 390 18.88 -2.04 -15.08
N GLU A 391 17.90 -1.63 -15.88
CA GLU A 391 17.12 -0.44 -15.63
C GLU A 391 15.94 -0.72 -14.68
N THR A 392 15.79 0.15 -13.69
CA THR A 392 14.60 0.23 -12.86
C THR A 392 14.29 1.66 -12.45
N PHE A 393 13.17 1.86 -11.77
CA PHE A 393 12.68 3.14 -11.32
C PHE A 393 12.28 3.07 -9.87
N TYR A 394 12.52 4.16 -9.15
CA TYR A 394 12.04 4.31 -7.79
C TYR A 394 11.47 5.70 -7.57
N LYS A 395 10.59 5.79 -6.59
CA LYS A 395 10.00 7.02 -6.09
C LYS A 395 10.59 7.33 -4.74
N LEU A 396 10.95 8.59 -4.51
CA LEU A 396 11.47 9.11 -3.24
C LEU A 396 10.54 10.20 -2.72
N THR A 397 10.24 10.17 -1.42
CA THR A 397 9.48 11.22 -0.73
C THR A 397 9.96 11.40 0.71
N GLY A 398 9.60 12.54 1.31
CA GLY A 398 9.79 12.80 2.74
C GLY A 398 8.71 13.78 3.22
N PHE A 399 8.77 14.23 4.48
CA PHE A 399 7.73 15.13 5.03
C PHE A 399 7.63 16.48 4.30
N THR A 400 8.71 16.91 3.64
CA THR A 400 8.82 18.21 2.96
C THR A 400 9.19 18.06 1.49
N THR A 401 9.33 16.82 1.01
CA THR A 401 9.74 16.51 -0.37
C THR A 401 8.62 15.72 -1.03
N PRO A 402 7.86 16.33 -1.95
CA PRO A 402 6.88 15.62 -2.76
C PRO A 402 7.52 14.48 -3.53
N GLU A 403 6.69 13.55 -3.99
CA GLU A 403 7.15 12.35 -4.67
C GLU A 403 7.95 12.68 -5.95
N SER A 404 9.21 12.25 -5.97
CA SER A 404 10.13 12.41 -7.11
C SER A 404 10.50 11.06 -7.68
N ILE A 405 10.51 10.93 -9.00
CA ILE A 405 10.81 9.68 -9.71
C ILE A 405 12.23 9.72 -10.24
N TYR A 406 12.98 8.66 -9.94
CA TYR A 406 14.34 8.44 -10.40
C TYR A 406 14.41 7.21 -11.29
N ARG A 407 15.21 7.31 -12.35
CA ARG A 407 15.72 6.17 -13.11
C ARG A 407 17.00 5.70 -12.44
N PHE A 408 17.15 4.40 -12.32
CA PHE A 408 18.30 3.75 -11.69
C PHE A 408 18.85 2.65 -12.59
N ASP A 409 20.16 2.67 -12.81
CA ASP A 409 20.88 1.55 -13.44
C ASP A 409 21.59 0.74 -12.34
N VAL A 410 21.19 -0.51 -12.17
CA VAL A 410 21.63 -1.36 -11.05
C VAL A 410 23.10 -1.77 -11.15
N ASN A 411 23.69 -1.74 -12.35
CA ASN A 411 25.07 -2.14 -12.58
C ASN A 411 26.05 -1.03 -12.22
N SER A 412 25.81 0.16 -12.77
CA SER A 412 26.64 1.35 -12.55
C SER A 412 26.34 2.01 -11.21
N GLY A 413 25.09 1.93 -10.75
CA GLY A 413 24.56 2.71 -9.63
C GLY A 413 24.20 4.16 -10.01
N GLU A 414 24.09 4.47 -11.31
CA GLU A 414 23.71 5.81 -11.77
C GLU A 414 22.24 6.10 -11.40
N GLN A 415 22.02 7.27 -10.81
CA GLN A 415 20.70 7.79 -10.44
C GLN A 415 20.40 9.03 -11.27
N ARG A 416 19.32 9.02 -12.06
CA ARG A 416 18.87 10.17 -12.85
C ARG A 416 17.45 10.58 -12.43
N LEU A 417 17.30 11.81 -11.96
CA LEU A 417 15.98 12.40 -11.72
C LEU A 417 15.22 12.48 -13.05
N LEU A 418 14.03 11.88 -13.11
CA LEU A 418 13.15 11.91 -14.28
C LEU A 418 12.04 12.93 -14.16
N ARG A 419 11.39 12.96 -13.01
CA ARG A 419 10.25 13.82 -12.72
C ARG A 419 10.28 14.23 -11.27
N GLN A 420 10.13 15.52 -11.04
CA GLN A 420 9.91 16.12 -9.74
C GLN A 420 8.79 17.14 -9.92
N PRO A 421 7.71 17.08 -9.14
CA PRO A 421 6.61 18.02 -9.28
C PRO A 421 7.06 19.44 -8.97
N ALA A 422 6.58 20.40 -9.75
CA ALA A 422 6.69 21.80 -9.41
C ALA A 422 5.73 22.09 -8.26
N VAL A 423 6.27 22.56 -7.13
CA VAL A 423 5.48 22.88 -5.94
C VAL A 423 5.64 24.33 -5.56
N ASP A 424 4.55 24.92 -5.06
CA ASP A 424 4.48 26.33 -4.66
C ASP A 424 4.90 26.54 -3.19
N PHE A 425 5.99 25.91 -2.79
CA PHE A 425 6.67 26.11 -1.51
C PHE A 425 8.15 25.74 -1.64
N ASP A 426 8.99 26.28 -0.75
CA ASP A 426 10.40 25.90 -0.68
C ASP A 426 10.59 24.78 0.37
N PRO A 427 11.01 23.56 -0.02
CA PRO A 427 11.34 22.51 0.94
C PRO A 427 12.38 22.93 1.99
N ASP A 428 13.29 23.84 1.66
CA ASP A 428 14.37 24.30 2.56
C ASP A 428 13.85 25.20 3.69
N ASP A 429 12.64 25.77 3.56
CA ASP A 429 11.94 26.51 4.61
C ASP A 429 11.54 25.61 5.79
N PHE A 430 11.64 24.29 5.65
CA PHE A 430 11.23 23.32 6.66
C PHE A 430 12.43 22.50 7.16
N VAL A 431 12.28 21.95 8.36
CA VAL A 431 13.27 21.06 8.95
C VAL A 431 12.57 19.87 9.59
N THR A 432 13.08 18.67 9.31
CA THR A 432 12.72 17.44 10.01
C THR A 432 13.85 17.04 10.95
N ARG A 433 13.51 16.67 12.18
CA ARG A 433 14.44 16.06 13.13
C ARG A 433 13.83 14.79 13.68
N GLN A 434 14.62 13.73 13.76
CA GLN A 434 14.25 12.55 14.51
C GLN A 434 14.75 12.69 15.95
N VAL A 435 13.88 12.44 16.93
CA VAL A 435 14.21 12.39 18.34
C VAL A 435 13.74 11.07 18.93
N TRP A 436 14.31 10.70 20.07
CA TRP A 436 13.94 9.49 20.80
C TRP A 436 13.19 9.84 22.08
N VAL A 437 11.96 9.37 22.20
CA VAL A 437 11.13 9.56 23.39
C VAL A 437 11.13 8.31 24.25
N ARG A 438 11.09 8.48 25.58
CA ARG A 438 11.01 7.38 26.53
C ARG A 438 9.56 7.08 26.87
N SER A 439 9.14 5.83 26.71
CA SER A 439 7.84 5.30 27.11
C SER A 439 7.77 5.04 28.62
N ASN A 440 6.57 4.79 29.14
CA ASN A 440 6.32 4.53 30.57
C ASN A 440 7.08 3.30 31.10
N ASP A 441 7.31 2.30 30.26
CA ASP A 441 8.08 1.09 30.58
C ASP A 441 9.61 1.27 30.38
N GLY A 442 10.05 2.47 30.03
CA GLY A 442 11.46 2.79 29.81
C GLY A 442 11.98 2.50 28.40
N SER A 443 11.19 1.85 27.53
CA SER A 443 11.54 1.66 26.11
C SER A 443 11.67 3.00 25.39
N ARG A 444 12.43 3.02 24.29
CA ARG A 444 12.62 4.21 23.46
C ARG A 444 11.87 4.03 22.14
N ALA A 445 11.18 5.07 21.72
CA ALA A 445 10.47 5.13 20.45
C ALA A 445 10.93 6.36 19.65
N PRO A 446 11.13 6.23 18.32
CA PRO A 446 11.40 7.38 17.48
C PRO A 446 10.18 8.30 17.35
N LEU A 447 10.45 9.60 17.20
CA LEU A 447 9.48 10.62 16.88
C LEU A 447 10.11 11.57 15.87
N TYR A 448 9.48 11.73 14.71
CA TYR A 448 9.86 12.79 13.78
C TYR A 448 9.14 14.08 14.16
N LEU A 449 9.87 15.18 14.21
CA LEU A 449 9.33 16.52 14.39
C LEU A 449 9.66 17.31 13.12
N THR A 450 8.63 17.74 12.41
CA THR A 450 8.75 18.58 11.23
C THR A 450 8.04 19.91 11.45
N HIS A 451 8.70 21.02 11.13
CA HIS A 451 8.15 22.37 11.26
C HIS A 451 8.94 23.35 10.37
N ARG A 452 8.46 24.59 10.23
CA ARG A 452 9.23 25.66 9.58
C ARG A 452 10.54 25.92 10.31
N ARG A 453 11.63 26.11 9.57
CA ARG A 453 12.97 26.33 10.09
C ARG A 453 13.09 27.60 10.94
N ASP A 454 12.32 28.63 10.61
CA ASP A 454 12.28 29.93 11.31
C ASP A 454 11.37 29.93 12.54
N LEU A 455 10.64 28.84 12.80
CA LEU A 455 9.74 28.73 13.94
C LEU A 455 10.52 28.65 15.26
N VAL A 456 10.25 29.59 16.17
CA VAL A 456 10.75 29.55 17.54
C VAL A 456 9.87 28.63 18.37
N LEU A 457 10.39 27.46 18.71
CA LEU A 457 9.66 26.44 19.48
C LEU A 457 9.53 26.84 20.95
N ASN A 458 8.31 26.79 21.48
CA ASN A 458 8.01 26.99 22.91
C ASN A 458 6.81 26.13 23.34
N GLY A 459 6.44 26.20 24.62
CA GLY A 459 5.36 25.39 25.19
C GLY A 459 3.94 25.71 24.68
N GLU A 460 3.78 26.77 23.91
CA GLU A 460 2.52 27.21 23.30
C GLU A 460 2.46 26.93 21.79
N THR A 461 3.55 26.40 21.21
CA THR A 461 3.59 26.11 19.77
C THR A 461 2.54 25.04 19.42
N PRO A 462 1.58 25.33 18.51
CA PRO A 462 0.57 24.36 18.12
C PRO A 462 1.22 23.09 17.56
N THR A 463 0.81 21.93 18.06
CA THR A 463 1.41 20.64 17.66
C THR A 463 0.32 19.66 17.24
N TYR A 464 0.48 19.08 16.06
CA TYR A 464 -0.30 17.95 15.59
C TYR A 464 0.53 16.68 15.73
N LEU A 465 0.15 15.83 16.69
CA LEU A 465 0.76 14.53 16.93
C LEU A 465 -0.05 13.44 16.24
N TYR A 466 0.61 12.70 15.36
CA TYR A 466 0.03 11.57 14.63
C TYR A 466 0.79 10.28 14.96
N GLY A 467 0.06 9.17 15.01
CA GLY A 467 0.60 7.82 15.20
C GLY A 467 -0.45 6.77 14.88
N TYR A 468 0.00 5.54 14.62
CA TYR A 468 -0.86 4.40 14.24
C TYR A 468 -0.65 3.21 15.18
N GLY A 469 0.52 2.57 15.16
CA GLY A 469 0.91 1.56 16.16
C GLY A 469 0.10 0.25 16.10
N GLY A 470 0.09 -0.42 14.95
CA GLY A 470 -0.59 -1.71 14.80
C GLY A 470 -0.36 -2.38 13.45
N PHE A 471 -0.77 -3.66 13.37
CA PHE A 471 -0.85 -4.45 12.13
C PHE A 471 0.45 -4.61 11.36
N ASN A 472 1.60 -4.45 12.03
CA ASN A 472 2.92 -4.47 11.39
C ASN A 472 3.08 -3.37 10.32
N ILE A 473 2.26 -2.33 10.33
CA ILE A 473 2.33 -1.23 9.36
C ILE A 473 3.42 -0.26 9.81
N PRO A 474 4.53 -0.10 9.05
CA PRO A 474 5.54 0.90 9.36
C PRO A 474 5.07 2.30 8.96
N LEU A 475 5.29 3.29 9.83
CA LEU A 475 5.07 4.69 9.55
C LEU A 475 6.36 5.36 9.05
N THR A 476 6.50 5.50 7.73
CA THR A 476 7.69 6.11 7.12
C THR A 476 7.43 7.57 6.68
N PRO A 477 8.47 8.39 6.46
CA PRO A 477 8.31 9.77 6.01
C PRO A 477 7.58 9.90 4.66
N THR A 478 6.45 10.60 4.64
CA THR A 478 5.64 10.80 3.43
C THR A 478 5.15 12.23 3.35
N PHE A 479 5.16 12.80 2.15
CA PHE A 479 4.68 14.16 1.91
C PHE A 479 3.15 14.25 2.04
N SER A 480 2.67 15.34 2.66
CA SER A 480 1.24 15.62 2.78
C SER A 480 0.99 17.12 2.71
N VAL A 481 0.16 17.55 1.77
CA VAL A 481 -0.25 18.95 1.61
C VAL A 481 -0.90 19.49 2.89
N SER A 482 -1.76 18.70 3.53
CA SER A 482 -2.42 19.09 4.78
C SER A 482 -1.41 19.36 5.91
N ASN A 483 -0.41 18.48 6.05
CA ASN A 483 0.64 18.65 7.06
C ASN A 483 1.55 19.84 6.73
N LEU A 484 1.84 20.07 5.44
CA LEU A 484 2.59 21.24 4.99
C LEU A 484 1.88 22.54 5.37
N VAL A 485 0.59 22.69 5.07
CA VAL A 485 -0.21 23.88 5.42
C VAL A 485 -0.28 24.09 6.94
N TRP A 486 -0.35 23.01 7.70
CA TRP A 486 -0.25 23.07 9.17
C TRP A 486 1.09 23.69 9.61
N MET A 487 2.20 23.22 9.03
CA MET A 487 3.54 23.73 9.35
C MET A 487 3.76 25.17 8.85
N GLU A 488 3.26 25.53 7.67
CA GLU A 488 3.27 26.91 7.14
C GLU A 488 2.62 27.89 8.11
N ARG A 489 1.60 27.44 8.85
CA ARG A 489 0.85 28.24 9.84
C ARG A 489 1.47 28.22 11.24
N GLY A 490 2.73 27.82 11.35
CA GLY A 490 3.48 27.83 12.61
C GLY A 490 3.24 26.61 13.50
N GLY A 491 2.70 25.54 12.94
CA GLY A 491 2.51 24.27 13.63
C GLY A 491 3.73 23.35 13.58
N ILE A 492 3.80 22.41 14.52
CA ILE A 492 4.72 21.26 14.49
C ILE A 492 3.91 20.04 14.06
N TYR A 493 4.38 19.31 13.05
CA TYR A 493 3.90 17.96 12.75
C TYR A 493 4.80 16.94 13.42
N ALA A 494 4.24 16.17 14.35
CA ALA A 494 4.94 15.16 15.13
C ALA A 494 4.45 13.77 14.70
N HIS A 495 5.34 12.95 14.13
CA HIS A 495 5.03 11.62 13.60
C HIS A 495 5.66 10.53 14.47
N ALA A 496 4.85 9.89 15.31
CA ALA A 496 5.30 8.94 16.33
C ALA A 496 5.38 7.51 15.78
N ILE A 497 6.55 6.90 15.94
CA ILE A 497 6.82 5.52 15.56
C ILE A 497 6.47 4.63 16.76
N LEU A 498 5.22 4.15 16.79
CA LEU A 498 4.67 3.39 17.91
C LEU A 498 4.89 1.89 17.75
N ARG A 499 5.00 1.17 18.86
CA ARG A 499 4.91 -0.31 18.88
C ARG A 499 3.59 -0.77 18.30
N GLY A 500 3.57 -1.99 17.78
CA GLY A 500 2.49 -2.49 16.94
C GLY A 500 2.75 -2.27 15.45
N GLY A 501 3.58 -1.29 15.07
CA GLY A 501 4.07 -1.12 13.70
C GLY A 501 5.15 -2.14 13.34
N GLY A 502 5.68 -2.04 12.11
CA GLY A 502 6.68 -2.96 11.56
C GLY A 502 8.11 -2.41 11.48
N GLU A 503 8.37 -1.22 12.04
CA GLU A 503 9.63 -0.48 11.85
C GLU A 503 10.84 -1.24 12.36
N TYR A 504 10.69 -1.99 13.46
CA TYR A 504 11.73 -2.82 14.06
C TYR A 504 11.37 -4.32 14.05
N GLY A 505 10.62 -4.76 13.04
CA GLY A 505 10.30 -6.16 12.79
C GLY A 505 9.23 -6.73 13.73
N LYS A 506 9.11 -8.06 13.70
CA LYS A 506 8.04 -8.83 14.37
C LYS A 506 7.97 -8.56 15.87
N GLU A 507 9.10 -8.38 16.54
CA GLU A 507 9.14 -8.08 17.97
C GLU A 507 8.46 -6.74 18.30
N TRP A 508 8.69 -5.71 17.47
CA TRP A 508 8.08 -4.39 17.65
C TRP A 508 6.57 -4.40 17.42
N HIS A 509 6.12 -5.18 16.43
CA HIS A 509 4.71 -5.42 16.18
C HIS A 509 4.06 -6.13 17.36
N MET A 510 4.63 -7.27 17.79
CA MET A 510 4.03 -8.08 18.84
C MET A 510 4.05 -7.38 20.20
N ALA A 511 5.03 -6.51 20.45
CA ALA A 511 5.11 -5.67 21.65
C ALA A 511 3.99 -4.62 21.73
N GLY A 512 3.12 -4.50 20.73
CA GLY A 512 1.95 -3.61 20.69
C GLY A 512 0.66 -4.31 20.24
N ALA A 513 0.60 -5.63 20.32
CA ALA A 513 -0.52 -6.44 19.83
C ALA A 513 -1.21 -7.22 20.97
N LYS A 514 -2.49 -7.56 20.77
CA LYS A 514 -3.29 -8.40 21.68
C LYS A 514 -3.25 -7.88 23.13
N LEU A 515 -2.73 -8.67 24.06
CA LEU A 515 -2.63 -8.32 25.48
C LEU A 515 -1.66 -7.16 25.75
N GLU A 516 -0.74 -6.89 24.83
CA GLU A 516 0.22 -5.79 24.90
C GLU A 516 -0.31 -4.50 24.26
N LYS A 517 -1.57 -4.45 23.79
CA LYS A 517 -2.07 -3.29 23.00
C LYS A 517 -1.99 -1.95 23.74
N GLN A 518 -1.99 -1.96 25.08
CA GLN A 518 -1.84 -0.77 25.91
C GLN A 518 -0.52 -0.01 25.61
N THR A 519 0.53 -0.71 25.20
CA THR A 519 1.85 -0.13 24.93
C THR A 519 1.92 0.65 23.60
N SER A 520 0.94 0.44 22.70
CA SER A 520 0.74 1.17 21.44
C SER A 520 -0.06 2.46 21.61
N SER A 521 -0.40 2.84 22.84
CA SER A 521 -1.17 4.05 23.12
C SER A 521 -0.29 5.15 23.72
N MET A 522 -0.43 6.37 23.19
CA MET A 522 0.16 7.56 23.81
C MET A 522 -0.82 8.07 24.86
N THR A 523 -0.49 7.91 26.14
CA THR A 523 -1.27 8.49 27.24
C THR A 523 -0.55 9.73 27.75
N SER A 524 -1.25 10.86 27.82
CA SER A 524 -0.75 11.99 28.60
C SER A 524 -0.79 11.58 30.07
N SER A 525 0.37 11.48 30.72
CA SER A 525 0.40 11.41 32.18
C SER A 525 -0.28 12.68 32.71
N PRO A 526 -1.25 12.61 33.63
CA PRO A 526 -1.75 13.80 34.29
C PRO A 526 -0.54 14.52 34.89
N ARG A 527 -0.38 15.81 34.58
CA ARG A 527 0.69 16.64 35.15
C ARG A 527 0.74 16.35 36.66
N GLN A 528 1.81 15.72 37.12
CA GLN A 528 2.08 15.68 38.55
C GLN A 528 2.28 17.15 38.95
N SER A 529 1.33 17.64 39.73
CA SER A 529 1.29 18.96 40.35
C SER A 529 2.49 19.19 41.26
#